data_AF-A0A1G2DV15-F1
#
_entry.id   AF-A0A1G2DV15-F1
#
_cell.length_a   1.000
_cell.length_b   1.000
_cell.length_c   1.000
_cell.angle_alpha   90.00
_cell.angle_beta   90.00
_cell.angle_gamma   90.00
#
_symmetry.space_group_name_H-M   'P 1'
#
loop_
_entity.id
_entity.type
_entity.pdbx_description
1 polymer ?
#
loop_
_entity_poly.entity_id
_entity_poly.type
_entity_poly.pdbx_seq_one_letter_code
_entity_poly.pdbx_strand_id
1 'polypeptide(L)'
;MLYNKTFSVVTAFFLLPSFAHAQVSDIFGFTVLIYSLIQKVGFLFWVLAIALFFWGLVKFIANAGDTAEHEKGKKFIVWGLISFVVLVSIWGIVRIILVDTLGISPASTQYLNKNNTVIAP
;
A
#
# COMPACT_ATOMS: atom_id res chain seq x y z
N MET A 1 -23.70 7.46 -27.62
CA MET A 1 -22.69 8.34 -27.00
C MET A 1 -21.93 7.70 -25.81
N LEU A 2 -21.94 6.38 -25.59
CA LEU A 2 -21.39 5.75 -24.37
C LEU A 2 -20.02 5.04 -24.54
N TYR A 3 -19.48 4.95 -25.75
CA TYR A 3 -18.22 4.23 -26.03
C TYR A 3 -16.94 5.06 -25.78
N ASN A 4 -17.05 6.40 -25.72
CA ASN A 4 -15.90 7.29 -25.57
C ASN A 4 -15.39 7.41 -24.13
N LYS A 5 -16.27 7.32 -23.11
CA LYS A 5 -15.89 7.43 -21.69
C LYS A 5 -15.09 6.23 -21.20
N THR A 6 -15.43 5.02 -21.65
CA THR A 6 -14.71 3.79 -21.30
C THR A 6 -13.35 3.73 -21.99
N PHE A 7 -13.26 4.20 -23.24
CA PHE A 7 -11.99 4.29 -23.97
C PHE A 7 -10.99 5.24 -23.28
N SER A 8 -11.45 6.41 -22.80
CA SER A 8 -10.58 7.36 -22.07
C SER A 8 -9.99 6.81 -20.77
N VAL A 9 -10.72 5.96 -20.03
CA VAL A 9 -10.22 5.33 -18.81
C VAL A 9 -9.17 4.26 -19.11
N VAL A 10 -9.37 3.49 -20.19
CA VAL A 10 -8.41 2.47 -20.64
C VAL A 10 -7.12 3.10 -21.15
N THR A 11 -7.21 4.20 -21.91
CA THR A 11 -6.02 4.94 -22.38
C THR A 11 -5.27 5.60 -21.23
N ALA A 12 -5.97 6.16 -20.23
CA ALA A 12 -5.35 6.69 -19.04
C ALA A 12 -4.60 5.59 -18.26
N PHE A 13 -5.19 4.40 -18.12
CA PHE A 13 -4.55 3.25 -17.45
C PHE A 13 -3.28 2.76 -18.16
N PHE A 14 -3.25 2.83 -19.49
CA PHE A 14 -2.06 2.51 -20.30
C PHE A 14 -1.00 3.63 -20.32
N LEU A 15 -1.33 4.85 -19.90
CA LEU A 15 -0.39 5.97 -19.71
C LEU A 15 0.09 6.12 -18.26
N LEU A 16 -0.57 5.49 -17.28
CA LEU A 16 -0.04 5.36 -15.91
C LEU A 16 1.39 4.76 -15.86
N PRO A 17 1.80 3.81 -16.73
CA PRO A 17 3.16 3.30 -16.77
C PRO A 17 4.18 4.32 -17.32
N SER A 18 3.76 5.44 -17.89
CA SER A 18 4.71 6.48 -18.34
C SER A 18 5.40 7.18 -17.17
N PHE A 19 4.89 7.05 -15.94
CA PHE A 19 5.60 7.42 -14.71
C PHE A 19 6.57 6.34 -14.20
N ALA A 20 6.62 5.18 -14.84
CA ALA A 20 7.57 4.10 -14.55
C ALA A 20 8.83 4.14 -15.42
N HIS A 21 9.02 5.19 -16.23
CA HIS A 21 10.29 5.46 -16.92
C HIS A 21 11.37 5.88 -15.91
N ALA A 22 11.83 4.93 -15.09
CA ALA A 22 13.11 5.01 -14.42
C ALA A 22 14.17 4.53 -15.42
N GLN A 23 14.89 5.50 -16.01
CA GLN A 23 16.05 5.23 -16.84
C GLN A 23 17.11 4.51 -16.00
N VAL A 24 17.28 3.20 -16.23
CA VAL A 24 18.32 2.38 -15.57
C VAL A 24 19.58 2.45 -16.41
N SER A 25 20.58 3.20 -15.92
CA SER A 25 21.91 3.29 -16.57
C SER A 25 22.87 2.19 -16.12
N ASP A 26 22.67 1.62 -14.92
CA ASP A 26 23.62 0.73 -14.25
C ASP A 26 22.93 -0.28 -13.30
N ILE A 27 23.65 -1.34 -12.90
CA ILE A 27 23.17 -2.37 -11.94
C ILE A 27 22.75 -1.75 -10.59
N PHE A 28 23.42 -0.68 -10.17
CA PHE A 28 23.06 0.07 -8.96
C PHE A 28 21.72 0.80 -9.13
N GLY A 29 21.43 1.32 -10.34
CA GLY A 29 20.13 1.91 -10.66
C GLY A 29 19.00 0.88 -10.68
N PHE A 30 19.28 -0.36 -11.10
CA PHE A 30 18.31 -1.46 -11.03
C PHE A 30 17.91 -1.80 -9.60
N THR A 31 18.86 -1.89 -8.67
CA THR A 31 18.57 -2.14 -7.24
C THR A 31 17.70 -1.05 -6.63
N VAL A 32 17.99 0.23 -6.92
CA VAL A 32 17.18 1.37 -6.45
C VAL A 32 15.78 1.34 -7.04
N LEU A 33 15.65 1.02 -8.33
CA LEU A 33 14.36 0.85 -9.00
C LEU A 33 13.52 -0.22 -8.29
N ILE A 34 14.08 -1.42 -8.06
CA ILE A 34 13.36 -2.51 -7.40
C ILE A 34 12.92 -2.12 -5.99
N TYR A 35 13.81 -1.51 -5.20
CA TYR A 35 13.45 -1.07 -3.85
C TYR A 35 12.34 0.00 -3.89
N SER A 36 12.45 1.00 -4.78
CA SER A 36 11.46 2.07 -4.91
C SER A 36 10.08 1.54 -5.33
N LEU A 37 10.04 0.54 -6.23
CA LEU A 37 8.79 -0.10 -6.64
C LEU A 37 8.16 -0.89 -5.48
N ILE A 38 8.95 -1.67 -4.75
CA ILE A 38 8.44 -2.44 -3.60
C ILE A 38 7.86 -1.50 -2.54
N GLN A 39 8.52 -0.39 -2.24
CA GLN A 39 8.00 0.60 -1.28
C GLN A 39 6.69 1.24 -1.76
N LYS A 40 6.64 1.70 -3.02
CA LYS A 40 5.43 2.34 -3.59
C LYS A 40 4.25 1.38 -3.66
N VAL A 41 4.49 0.15 -4.12
CA VAL A 41 3.47 -0.90 -4.22
C VAL A 41 3.00 -1.33 -2.82
N GLY A 42 3.94 -1.53 -1.88
CA GLY A 42 3.61 -1.83 -0.49
C GLY A 42 2.73 -0.76 0.16
N PHE A 43 3.08 0.51 -0.03
CA PHE A 43 2.27 1.63 0.46
C PHE A 43 0.88 1.66 -0.18
N LEU A 44 0.77 1.42 -1.49
CA LEU A 44 -0.51 1.37 -2.19
C LEU A 44 -1.42 0.25 -1.64
N PHE A 45 -0.87 -0.95 -1.42
CA PHE A 45 -1.62 -2.05 -0.81
C PHE A 45 -2.05 -1.75 0.61
N TRP A 46 -1.21 -1.07 1.40
CA TRP A 46 -1.54 -0.67 2.77
C TRP A 46 -2.74 0.28 2.80
N VAL A 47 -2.74 1.32 1.95
CA VAL A 47 -3.87 2.26 1.83
C VAL A 47 -5.13 1.54 1.36
N LEU A 48 -5.00 0.66 0.36
CA LEU A 48 -6.14 -0.08 -0.19
C LEU A 48 -6.75 -1.05 0.83
N ALA A 49 -5.93 -1.75 1.61
CA ALA A 49 -6.39 -2.65 2.67
C ALA A 49 -7.20 -1.90 3.73
N ILE A 50 -6.74 -0.72 4.15
CA ILE A 50 -7.46 0.13 5.11
C ILE A 50 -8.78 0.61 4.51
N ALA A 51 -8.77 1.08 3.26
CA ALA A 51 -9.97 1.54 2.59
C ALA A 51 -11.05 0.44 2.49
N LEU A 52 -10.65 -0.78 2.11
CA LEU A 52 -11.55 -1.93 2.04
C LEU A 52 -12.07 -2.37 3.43
N PHE A 53 -11.23 -2.28 4.46
CA PHE A 53 -11.62 -2.56 5.84
C PHE A 53 -12.73 -1.60 6.32
N PHE A 54 -12.57 -0.29 6.11
CA PHE A 54 -13.59 0.71 6.46
C PHE A 54 -14.86 0.55 5.62
N TRP A 55 -14.73 0.25 4.32
CA TRP A 55 -15.89 -0.03 3.47
C TRP A 55 -16.70 -1.22 3.98
N GLY A 56 -16.04 -2.31 4.37
CA GLY A 56 -16.67 -3.48 4.97
C GLY A 56 -17.37 -3.16 6.29
N LEU A 57 -16.73 -2.34 7.13
CA LEU A 57 -17.30 -1.88 8.40
C LEU A 57 -18.58 -1.06 8.20
N VAL A 58 -18.56 -0.07 7.29
CA VAL A 58 -19.72 0.77 6.98
C VAL A 58 -20.88 -0.06 6.42
N LYS A 59 -20.60 -1.00 5.50
CA LYS A 59 -21.62 -1.89 4.93
C LYS A 59 -22.27 -2.77 6.00
N PHE A 60 -21.51 -3.25 6.98
CA PHE A 60 -22.07 -4.02 8.08
C PHE A 60 -23.01 -3.16 8.96
N ILE A 61 -22.60 -1.95 9.32
CA ILE A 61 -23.41 -1.05 10.14
C ILE A 61 -24.71 -0.69 9.41
N ALA A 62 -24.64 -0.46 8.09
CA ALA A 62 -25.81 -0.18 7.26
C ALA A 62 -26.81 -1.35 7.19
N ASN A 63 -26.34 -2.60 7.24
CA ASN A 63 -27.17 -3.81 7.20
C ASN A 63 -27.58 -4.32 8.60
N ALA A 64 -27.36 -3.55 9.67
CA ALA A 64 -27.62 -3.99 11.04
C ALA A 64 -29.11 -4.21 11.38
N GLY A 65 -30.04 -3.81 10.51
CA GLY A 65 -31.48 -3.95 10.70
C GLY A 65 -32.08 -5.34 10.41
N ASP A 66 -31.35 -6.24 9.73
CA ASP A 66 -31.84 -7.59 9.38
C ASP A 66 -31.26 -8.63 10.34
N THR A 67 -32.12 -9.31 11.11
CA THR A 67 -31.72 -10.21 12.21
C THR A 67 -30.88 -11.40 11.75
N ALA A 68 -31.07 -11.88 10.50
CA ALA A 68 -30.32 -13.01 9.97
C ALA A 68 -28.93 -12.62 9.43
N GLU A 69 -28.79 -11.43 8.85
CA GLU A 69 -27.50 -10.91 8.37
C GLU A 69 -26.65 -10.34 9.52
N HIS A 70 -27.30 -9.83 10.56
CA HIS A 70 -26.61 -9.19 11.68
C HIS A 70 -25.76 -10.18 12.49
N GLU A 71 -26.27 -11.39 12.77
CA GLU A 71 -25.52 -12.46 13.45
C GLU A 71 -24.25 -12.86 12.68
N LYS A 72 -24.36 -13.00 11.36
CA LYS A 72 -23.22 -13.37 10.49
C LYS A 72 -22.22 -12.24 10.37
N GLY A 73 -22.71 -11.02 10.20
CA GLY A 73 -21.85 -9.84 10.07
C GLY A 73 -21.14 -9.48 11.37
N LYS A 74 -21.73 -9.72 12.55
CA LYS A 74 -21.05 -9.55 13.85
C LYS A 74 -19.80 -10.42 13.94
N LYS A 75 -19.91 -11.69 13.55
CA LYS A 75 -18.77 -12.60 13.50
C LYS A 75 -17.73 -12.09 12.50
N PHE A 76 -18.16 -11.67 11.31
CA PHE A 76 -17.28 -11.15 10.28
C PHE A 76 -16.50 -9.90 10.74
N ILE A 77 -17.13 -8.97 11.46
CA ILE A 77 -16.44 -7.80 12.03
C ILE A 77 -15.41 -8.20 13.05
N VAL A 78 -15.72 -9.12 13.96
CA VAL A 78 -14.77 -9.56 14.98
C VAL A 78 -13.54 -10.16 14.30
N TRP A 79 -13.73 -10.99 13.28
CA TRP A 79 -12.64 -11.53 12.47
C TRP A 79 -11.86 -10.44 11.73
N GLY A 80 -12.53 -9.48 11.11
CA GLY A 80 -11.88 -8.36 10.42
C GLY A 80 -11.07 -7.48 11.38
N LEU A 81 -11.60 -7.19 12.57
CA LEU A 81 -10.92 -6.38 13.58
C LEU A 81 -9.69 -7.10 14.12
N ILE A 82 -9.78 -8.42 14.37
CA ILE A 82 -8.62 -9.23 14.76
C ILE A 82 -7.53 -9.15 13.70
N SER A 83 -7.88 -9.33 12.42
CA SER A 83 -6.92 -9.21 11.32
C SER A 83 -6.29 -7.82 11.23
N PHE A 84 -7.08 -6.76 11.45
CA PHE A 84 -6.57 -5.38 11.45
C PHE A 84 -5.59 -5.12 12.60
N VAL A 85 -5.93 -5.57 13.81
CA VAL A 85 -5.06 -5.44 14.99
C VAL A 85 -3.73 -6.17 14.77
N VAL A 86 -3.76 -7.36 14.18
CA VAL A 86 -2.53 -8.10 13.85
C VAL A 86 -1.69 -7.35 12.81
N LEU A 87 -2.32 -6.85 11.75
CA LEU A 87 -1.62 -6.11 10.68
C LEU A 87 -0.93 -4.84 11.19
N VAL A 88 -1.59 -4.08 12.07
CA VAL A 88 -1.02 -2.88 12.70
C VAL A 88 0.05 -3.25 13.73
N SER A 89 -0.17 -4.31 14.52
CA SER A 89 0.77 -4.79 15.53
C SER A 89 2.12 -5.18 14.91
N ILE A 90 2.10 -5.89 13.78
CA ILE A 90 3.33 -6.26 13.06
C ILE A 90 4.10 -5.00 12.64
N TRP A 91 3.44 -3.99 12.06
CA TRP A 91 4.08 -2.74 11.69
C TRP A 91 4.60 -1.93 12.87
N GLY A 92 3.87 -1.92 13.99
CA GLY A 92 4.30 -1.29 15.24
C GLY A 92 5.57 -1.93 15.80
N ILE A 93 5.62 -3.26 15.84
CA ILE A 93 6.80 -4.02 16.29
C ILE A 93 7.98 -3.79 15.35
N VAL A 94 7.76 -3.86 14.03
CA VAL A 94 8.79 -3.57 13.01
C VAL A 94 9.38 -2.19 13.24
N ARG A 95 8.56 -1.16 13.47
CA ARG A 95 9.05 0.21 13.72
C ARG A 95 9.90 0.29 14.98
N ILE A 96 9.47 -0.31 16.09
CA ILE A 96 10.21 -0.30 17.35
C ILE A 96 11.56 -0.99 17.17
N ILE A 97 11.58 -2.17 16.56
CA ILE A 97 12.83 -2.89 16.33
C ILE A 97 13.75 -2.07 15.40
N LEU A 98 13.27 -1.61 14.25
CA LEU A 98 14.12 -0.91 13.29
C LEU A 98 14.62 0.45 13.82
N VAL A 99 13.76 1.24 14.46
CA VAL A 99 14.11 2.60 14.89
C VAL A 99 14.78 2.60 16.25
N ASP A 100 14.17 1.97 17.25
CA ASP A 100 14.62 2.08 18.64
C ASP A 100 15.77 1.11 18.95
N THR A 101 15.81 -0.06 18.30
CA THR A 101 16.90 -1.04 18.53
C THR A 101 18.02 -0.99 17.50
N LEU A 102 17.70 -0.75 16.22
CA LEU A 102 18.70 -0.73 15.14
C LEU A 102 19.09 0.70 14.70
N GLY A 103 18.41 1.74 15.18
CA GLY A 103 18.70 3.13 14.81
C GLY A 103 18.42 3.46 13.34
N ILE A 104 17.70 2.60 12.62
CA ILE A 104 17.41 2.76 11.20
C ILE A 104 16.16 3.62 11.07
N SER A 105 16.36 4.91 10.80
CA SER A 105 15.26 5.83 10.49
C SER A 105 14.81 5.65 9.03
N PRO A 106 13.53 5.31 8.76
CA PRO A 106 13.03 5.18 7.40
C PRO A 106 13.09 6.49 6.59
N ALA A 107 13.28 7.65 7.25
CA ALA A 107 13.34 8.95 6.59
C ALA A 107 14.69 9.26 5.91
N SER A 108 15.72 8.42 6.09
CA SER A 108 17.09 8.72 5.64
C SER A 108 17.77 7.61 4.85
N THR A 109 17.04 6.70 4.20
CA THR A 109 17.66 5.75 3.27
C THR A 109 18.11 6.48 2.00
N GLN A 110 19.32 7.03 2.07
CA GLN A 110 19.98 7.65 0.93
C GLN A 110 20.61 6.56 0.07
N TYR A 111 20.08 6.37 -1.14
CA TYR A 111 20.72 5.53 -2.13
C TYR A 111 21.95 6.28 -2.64
N LEU A 112 23.12 5.66 -2.50
CA LEU A 112 24.37 6.17 -3.07
C LEU A 112 24.56 5.50 -4.43
N ASN A 113 24.80 6.31 -5.47
CA ASN A 113 25.26 5.81 -6.76
C ASN A 113 26.78 5.50 -6.68
N LYS A 114 27.32 4.78 -7.66
CA LYS A 114 28.74 4.44 -7.89
C LYS A 114 29.71 5.62 -7.72
N ASN A 115 29.25 6.85 -7.94
CA ASN A 115 30.00 8.10 -7.75
C ASN A 115 29.77 8.75 -6.37
N ASN A 116 29.21 8.02 -5.40
CA ASN A 116 28.82 8.48 -4.07
C ASN A 116 27.87 9.69 -4.06
N THR A 117 27.14 9.95 -5.16
CA THR A 117 26.09 10.96 -5.18
C THR A 117 24.79 10.37 -4.63
N VAL A 118 24.11 11.15 -3.80
CA VAL A 118 22.78 10.82 -3.28
C VAL A 118 21.78 10.86 -4.43
N ILE A 119 21.18 9.73 -4.75
CA ILE A 119 20.02 9.62 -5.63
C ILE A 119 18.77 9.61 -4.73
N ALA A 120 17.83 10.50 -5.03
CA ALA A 120 16.61 10.67 -4.25
C ALA A 120 15.84 9.34 -4.11
N PRO A 121 15.13 9.12 -3.00
CA PRO A 121 14.26 7.95 -2.83
C PRO A 121 13.09 7.91 -3.83
#